data_AF-A0A1I1YE86-F1
#
_entry.id   AF-A0A1I1YE86-F1
#
_cell.length_a   1.000
_cell.length_b   1.000
_cell.length_c   1.000
_cell.angle_alpha   90.00
_cell.angle_beta   90.00
_cell.angle_gamma   90.00
#
_symmetry.space_group_name_H-M   'P 1'
#
loop_
_entity.id
_entity.type
_entity.pdbx_description
1 polymer ?
#
loop_
_entity_poly.entity_id
_entity_poly.type
_entity_poly.pdbx_seq_one_letter_code
_entity_poly.pdbx_strand_id
1 'polypeptide(L)'
;MADLPIWQHFFFSAIATCGFAVFFNIQKKFLLYDGIVGGIGWIVYYVLTFHYDNPIIYSFISAATVSLLGEILARKLKQPAIIIVIPGILPLIPGIGLYNTIYNILQKNYIVAATTGTRSVIISIGIALGILVMASLSRVFNLYQLKKAITTNDKLKYVAWVNLGKNRTSSRYDINPYRKIDDSSKKE
;
A
#
# COMPACT_ATOMS: atom_id res chain seq x y z
N MET A 1 7.15 11.51 26.56
CA MET A 1 6.06 10.64 26.06
C MET A 1 5.63 9.81 27.25
N ALA A 2 4.33 9.65 27.50
CA ALA A 2 3.86 8.97 28.70
C ALA A 2 4.50 7.57 28.81
N ASP A 3 4.88 7.15 30.02
CA ASP A 3 5.47 5.83 30.34
C ASP A 3 4.43 4.70 30.20
N LEU A 4 3.77 4.64 29.05
CA LEU A 4 2.77 3.64 28.75
C LEU A 4 3.48 2.39 28.22
N PRO A 5 3.12 1.19 28.71
CA PRO A 5 3.65 -0.05 28.16
C PRO A 5 3.27 -0.22 26.68
N ILE A 6 4.14 -0.91 25.93
CA ILE A 6 4.05 -1.00 24.46
C ILE A 6 2.72 -1.58 23.94
N TRP A 7 2.09 -2.45 24.72
CA TRP A 7 0.80 -3.04 24.38
C TRP A 7 -0.32 -1.99 24.35
N GLN A 8 -0.25 -0.94 25.16
CA GLN A 8 -1.22 0.15 25.14
C GLN A 8 -1.08 1.01 23.89
N HIS A 9 0.15 1.33 23.50
CA HIS A 9 0.42 2.03 22.24
C HIS A 9 -0.15 1.28 21.04
N PHE A 10 0.03 -0.04 21.00
CA PHE A 10 -0.58 -0.88 19.98
C PHE A 10 -2.10 -0.80 19.97
N PHE A 11 -2.71 -0.98 21.15
CA PHE A 11 -4.16 -1.05 21.29
C PHE A 11 -4.85 0.28 20.91
N PHE A 12 -4.35 1.41 21.42
CA PHE A 12 -4.90 2.72 21.09
C PHE A 12 -4.69 3.08 19.62
N SER A 13 -3.51 2.78 19.06
CA SER A 13 -3.29 3.01 17.63
C SER A 13 -4.17 2.12 16.76
N ALA A 14 -4.36 0.86 17.12
CA ALA A 14 -5.23 -0.06 16.39
C ALA A 14 -6.68 0.43 16.40
N ILE A 15 -7.18 0.91 17.55
CA ILE A 15 -8.53 1.51 17.66
C ILE A 15 -8.62 2.78 16.83
N ALA A 16 -7.62 3.67 16.88
CA ALA A 16 -7.60 4.88 16.09
C ALA A 16 -7.65 4.57 14.59
N THR A 17 -6.84 3.61 14.13
CA THR A 17 -6.86 3.13 12.75
C THR A 17 -8.20 2.52 12.35
N CYS A 18 -8.83 1.71 13.21
CA CYS A 18 -10.19 1.20 12.97
C CYS A 18 -11.19 2.35 12.84
N GLY A 19 -11.11 3.38 13.68
CA GLY A 19 -11.96 4.57 13.59
C GLY A 19 -11.80 5.29 12.25
N PHE A 20 -10.56 5.46 11.79
CA PHE A 20 -10.28 6.01 10.46
C PHE A 20 -10.78 5.11 9.33
N ALA A 21 -10.65 3.79 9.46
CA ALA A 21 -11.16 2.86 8.47
C ALA A 21 -12.69 2.93 8.34
N VAL A 22 -13.40 3.08 9.47
CA VAL A 22 -14.86 3.36 9.46
C VAL A 22 -15.14 4.72 8.81
N PHE A 23 -14.35 5.75 9.09
CA PHE A 23 -14.49 7.08 8.49
C PHE A 23 -14.36 7.05 6.96
N PHE A 24 -13.45 6.24 6.41
CA PHE A 24 -13.32 6.01 4.97
C PHE A 24 -14.31 4.99 4.40
N ASN A 25 -15.33 4.59 5.16
CA ASN A 25 -16.37 3.66 4.76
C ASN A 25 -15.81 2.31 4.25
N ILE A 26 -14.79 1.79 4.92
CA ILE A 26 -14.18 0.49 4.59
C ILE A 26 -15.11 -0.64 5.04
N GLN A 27 -15.17 -1.71 4.24
CA GLN A 27 -15.98 -2.88 4.57
C GLN A 27 -15.56 -3.48 5.91
N LYS A 28 -16.54 -3.80 6.77
CA LYS A 28 -16.31 -4.27 8.14
C LYS A 28 -15.34 -5.44 8.28
N LYS A 29 -15.31 -6.32 7.26
CA LYS A 29 -14.40 -7.48 7.21
C LYS A 29 -12.91 -7.10 7.15
N PHE A 30 -12.57 -5.86 6.81
CA PHE A 30 -11.19 -5.37 6.71
C PHE A 30 -10.71 -4.60 7.94
N LEU A 31 -11.62 -4.15 8.81
CA LEU A 31 -11.30 -3.32 9.98
C LEU A 31 -10.22 -3.93 10.87
N LEU A 32 -10.29 -5.24 11.12
CA LEU A 32 -9.30 -5.93 11.96
C LEU A 32 -7.90 -5.91 11.33
N TYR A 33 -7.81 -6.08 10.00
CA TYR A 33 -6.55 -6.04 9.29
C TYR A 33 -5.95 -4.63 9.33
N ASP A 34 -6.78 -3.61 9.12
CA ASP A 34 -6.35 -2.21 9.19
C ASP A 34 -5.83 -1.88 10.58
N GLY A 35 -6.58 -2.23 11.63
CA GLY A 35 -6.18 -2.00 13.02
C GLY A 35 -4.83 -2.64 13.37
N ILE A 36 -4.60 -3.89 12.95
CA ILE A 36 -3.32 -4.57 13.18
C ILE A 36 -2.19 -3.86 12.42
N VAL A 37 -2.40 -3.49 11.16
CA VAL A 37 -1.38 -2.81 10.34
C VAL A 37 -1.03 -1.44 10.91
N GLY A 38 -2.03 -0.65 11.29
CA GLY A 38 -1.82 0.66 11.93
C GLY A 38 -1.13 0.55 13.28
N GLY A 39 -1.54 -0.43 14.10
CA GLY A 39 -0.88 -0.73 15.37
C GLY A 39 0.60 -1.10 15.19
N ILE A 40 0.92 -1.97 14.21
CA ILE A 40 2.32 -2.31 13.90
C ILE A 40 3.08 -1.07 13.41
N GLY A 41 2.50 -0.29 12.51
CA GLY A 41 3.09 0.95 12.02
C GLY A 41 3.46 1.91 13.14
N TRP A 42 2.55 2.09 14.10
CA TRP A 42 2.78 2.93 15.26
C TRP A 42 3.84 2.39 16.21
N ILE A 43 3.84 1.07 16.50
CA ILE A 43 4.91 0.47 17.32
C ILE A 43 6.27 0.73 16.66
N VAL A 44 6.39 0.49 15.35
CA VAL A 44 7.65 0.71 14.62
C VAL A 44 8.06 2.17 14.73
N TYR A 45 7.14 3.10 14.49
CA TYR A 45 7.41 4.54 14.67
C TYR A 45 7.90 4.84 16.09
N TYR A 46 7.16 4.41 17.10
CA TYR A 46 7.45 4.64 18.51
C TYR A 46 8.83 4.09 18.91
N VAL A 47 9.11 2.82 18.64
CA VAL A 47 10.40 2.19 18.97
C VAL A 47 11.55 2.92 18.28
N LEU A 48 11.39 3.29 17.01
CA LEU A 48 12.46 3.96 16.27
C LEU A 48 12.71 5.39 16.79
N THR A 49 11.73 6.06 17.40
CA THR A 49 11.95 7.38 18.01
C THR A 49 12.91 7.33 19.22
N PHE A 50 13.11 6.18 19.85
CA PHE A 50 14.11 6.01 20.91
C PHE A 50 15.50 5.65 20.40
N HIS A 51 15.60 5.13 19.17
CA HIS A 51 16.86 4.66 18.59
C HIS A 51 17.47 5.69 17.63
N TYR A 52 16.64 6.57 17.06
CA TYR A 52 17.06 7.54 16.06
C TYR A 52 16.48 8.92 16.37
N ASP A 53 17.34 9.93 16.44
CA ASP A 53 16.92 11.33 16.58
C ASP A 53 16.36 11.93 15.29
N ASN A 54 16.68 11.33 14.13
CA ASN A 54 16.33 11.90 12.83
C ASN A 54 14.86 11.58 12.45
N PRO A 55 13.99 12.61 12.30
CA PRO A 55 12.60 12.45 11.94
C PRO A 55 12.32 11.74 10.62
N ILE A 56 13.24 11.84 9.67
CA ILE A 56 13.07 11.18 8.36
C ILE A 56 13.15 9.67 8.53
N ILE A 57 14.06 9.17 9.37
CA ILE A 57 14.34 7.74 9.47
C ILE A 57 13.15 6.99 10.07
N TYR A 58 12.66 7.41 11.24
CA TYR A 58 11.56 6.71 11.91
C TYR A 58 10.24 6.84 11.14
N SER A 59 9.99 7.97 10.49
CA SER A 59 8.78 8.19 9.70
C SER A 59 8.79 7.43 8.38
N PHE A 60 9.95 7.35 7.71
CA PHE A 60 10.14 6.56 6.50
C PHE A 60 9.96 5.07 6.76
N ILE A 61 10.67 4.53 7.77
CA ILE A 61 10.66 3.08 8.03
C ILE A 61 9.25 2.63 8.47
N SER A 62 8.59 3.36 9.37
CA SER A 62 7.22 3.04 9.80
C SER A 62 6.22 3.08 8.65
N ALA A 63 6.25 4.13 7.82
CA ALA A 63 5.37 4.23 6.65
C ALA A 63 5.66 3.15 5.60
N ALA A 64 6.93 2.83 5.38
CA ALA A 64 7.34 1.72 4.52
C ALA A 64 6.82 0.38 5.06
N THR A 65 6.87 0.14 6.37
CA THR A 65 6.30 -1.06 6.99
C THR A 65 4.79 -1.14 6.77
N VAL A 66 4.05 -0.06 7.02
CA VAL A 66 2.59 -0.02 6.79
C VAL A 66 2.27 -0.27 5.32
N SER A 67 2.97 0.40 4.41
CA SER A 67 2.79 0.22 2.97
C SER A 67 3.09 -1.21 2.54
N LEU A 68 4.15 -1.84 3.05
CA LEU A 68 4.51 -3.22 2.74
C LEU A 68 3.43 -4.20 3.19
N LEU A 69 2.97 -4.07 4.44
CA LEU A 69 1.93 -4.92 5.00
C LEU A 69 0.60 -4.74 4.26
N GLY A 70 0.24 -3.49 3.94
CA GLY A 70 -0.93 -3.17 3.13
C GLY A 70 -0.87 -3.82 1.76
N GLU A 71 0.26 -3.73 1.06
CA GLU A 71 0.49 -4.38 -0.24
C GLU A 71 0.39 -5.92 -0.16
N ILE A 72 0.94 -6.53 0.90
CA ILE A 72 0.86 -7.99 1.11
C ILE A 72 -0.59 -8.42 1.36
N LEU A 73 -1.30 -7.72 2.24
CA LEU A 73 -2.68 -8.05 2.59
C LEU A 73 -3.64 -7.78 1.42
N ALA A 74 -3.42 -6.72 0.65
CA ALA A 74 -4.16 -6.40 -0.57
C ALA A 74 -4.17 -7.58 -1.56
N ARG A 75 -3.00 -8.20 -1.76
CA ARG A 75 -2.87 -9.39 -2.61
C ARG A 75 -3.62 -10.59 -2.05
N LYS A 76 -3.49 -10.85 -0.75
CA LYS A 76 -4.17 -11.97 -0.09
C LYS A 76 -5.69 -11.80 -0.13
N LEU A 77 -6.17 -10.58 0.07
CA LEU A 77 -7.60 -10.24 0.16
C LEU A 77 -8.22 -9.87 -1.20
N LYS A 78 -7.40 -9.80 -2.27
CA LYS A 78 -7.80 -9.38 -3.62
C LYS A 78 -8.53 -8.04 -3.63
N GLN A 79 -7.97 -7.07 -2.91
CA GLN A 79 -8.49 -5.72 -2.80
C GLN A 79 -7.41 -4.68 -3.15
N PRO A 80 -7.80 -3.46 -3.53
CA PRO A 80 -6.86 -2.35 -3.66
C PRO A 80 -6.10 -2.10 -2.36
N ALA A 81 -4.76 -1.95 -2.43
CA ALA A 81 -3.92 -1.75 -1.24
C ALA A 81 -4.26 -0.47 -0.47
N ILE A 82 -4.79 0.52 -1.16
CA ILE A 82 -5.20 1.80 -0.58
C ILE A 82 -6.22 1.65 0.56
N ILE A 83 -7.04 0.58 0.53
CA ILE A 83 -8.00 0.27 1.60
C ILE A 83 -7.28 0.08 2.94
N ILE A 84 -6.11 -0.54 2.94
CA ILE A 84 -5.36 -0.84 4.18
C ILE A 84 -4.35 0.25 4.49
N VAL A 85 -3.70 0.78 3.46
CA VAL A 85 -2.59 1.73 3.61
C VAL A 85 -3.06 3.08 4.14
N ILE A 86 -4.17 3.65 3.66
CA ILE A 86 -4.63 4.97 4.12
C ILE A 86 -4.92 4.96 5.64
N PRO A 87 -5.87 4.15 6.16
CA PRO A 87 -6.21 4.21 7.58
C PRO A 87 -5.03 3.80 8.47
N GLY A 88 -4.16 2.89 8.01
CA GLY A 88 -2.97 2.45 8.74
C GLY A 88 -1.91 3.54 8.93
N ILE A 89 -1.83 4.52 8.02
CA ILE A 89 -0.80 5.58 8.08
C ILE A 89 -1.28 6.80 8.85
N LEU A 90 -2.59 7.02 8.97
CA LEU A 90 -3.12 8.21 9.63
C LEU A 90 -2.60 8.46 11.06
N PRO A 91 -2.44 7.45 11.94
CA PRO A 91 -1.84 7.68 13.25
C PRO A 91 -0.42 8.24 13.20
N LEU A 92 0.34 7.96 12.13
CA LEU A 92 1.73 8.41 11.97
C LEU A 92 1.84 9.88 11.55
N ILE A 93 0.78 10.45 10.99
CA ILE A 93 0.80 11.82 10.47
C ILE A 93 0.95 12.81 11.63
N PRO A 94 1.87 13.80 11.54
CA PRO A 94 2.17 14.73 12.63
C PRO A 94 1.10 15.83 12.78
N GLY A 95 -0.18 15.45 12.92
CA GLY A 95 -1.29 16.40 13.02
C GLY A 95 -1.18 17.36 14.20
N ILE A 96 -0.77 16.86 15.38
CA ILE A 96 -0.53 17.71 16.55
C ILE A 96 0.62 18.69 16.34
N GLY A 97 1.66 18.29 15.59
CA GLY A 97 2.78 19.14 15.25
C GLY A 97 2.34 20.31 14.36
N LEU A 98 1.53 20.02 13.33
CA LEU A 98 0.96 21.04 12.45
C LEU A 98 0.03 22.00 13.21
N TYR A 99 -0.83 21.47 14.09
CA TYR A 99 -1.67 22.30 14.96
C TYR A 99 -0.82 23.22 15.83
N ASN A 100 0.20 22.67 16.49
CA ASN A 100 1.11 23.44 17.34
C ASN A 100 1.87 24.52 16.56
N THR A 101 2.22 24.27 15.30
CA THR A 101 2.80 25.30 14.43
C THR A 101 1.88 26.50 14.28
N ILE A 102 0.62 26.27 13.88
CA ILE A 102 -0.37 27.34 13.70
C ILE A 102 -0.62 28.04 15.04
N TYR A 103 -0.77 27.27 16.12
CA TYR A 103 -0.95 27.81 17.46
C TYR A 103 0.19 28.75 17.86
N ASN A 104 1.46 28.38 17.65
CA ASN A 104 2.60 29.23 17.97
C ASN A 104 2.71 30.48 17.08
N ILE A 105 2.26 30.41 15.82
CA ILE A 105 2.16 31.60 14.94
C ILE A 105 1.17 32.60 15.54
N LEU A 106 -0.01 32.14 15.98
CA LEU A 106 -1.03 32.99 16.59
C LEU A 106 -0.52 33.64 17.89
N GLN A 107 0.29 32.91 18.66
CA GLN A 107 0.95 33.41 19.87
C GLN A 107 2.19 34.28 19.59
N LYS A 108 2.48 34.61 18.32
CA LYS A 108 3.65 35.38 17.88
C LYS A 108 5.00 34.75 18.28
N ASN A 109 5.01 33.45 18.60
CA ASN A 109 6.22 32.69 18.89
C ASN A 109 6.77 32.03 17.62
N TYR A 110 7.34 32.85 16.74
CA TYR A 110 7.75 32.43 15.40
C TYR A 110 8.90 31.43 15.40
N ILE A 111 9.80 31.48 16.37
CA ILE A 111 10.94 30.56 16.47
C ILE A 111 10.43 29.14 16.74
N VAL A 112 9.55 28.96 17.73
CA VAL A 112 8.96 27.65 18.06
C VAL A 112 8.02 27.16 16.96
N ALA A 113 7.27 28.07 16.33
CA ALA A 113 6.45 27.73 15.17
C ALA A 113 7.30 27.18 14.02
N ALA A 114 8.40 27.84 13.69
CA ALA A 114 9.30 27.40 12.62
C ALA A 114 9.90 26.03 12.94
N THR A 115 10.45 25.81 14.14
CA THR A 115 11.05 24.52 14.49
C THR A 115 10.03 23.36 14.45
N THR A 116 8.85 23.56 15.05
CA THR A 116 7.78 22.56 15.07
C THR A 116 7.20 22.29 13.69
N GLY A 117 7.06 23.35 12.88
CA GLY A 117 6.54 23.28 11.51
C GLY A 117 7.48 22.50 10.60
N THR A 118 8.76 22.88 10.58
CA THR A 118 9.78 22.20 9.77
C THR A 118 9.89 20.72 10.18
N ARG A 119 9.86 20.40 11.48
CA ARG A 119 9.86 19.01 11.95
C ARG A 119 8.65 18.21 11.43
N SER A 120 7.45 18.80 11.47
CA SER A 120 6.22 18.15 10.99
C SER A 120 6.24 17.93 9.48
N VAL A 121 6.77 18.90 8.72
CA VAL A 121 6.97 18.76 7.26
C VAL A 121 7.96 17.64 6.96
N ILE A 122 9.09 17.58 7.67
CA ILE A 122 10.10 16.53 7.49
C ILE A 122 9.52 15.14 7.76
N ILE A 123 8.75 14.96 8.83
CA ILE A 123 8.05 13.69 9.13
C ILE A 123 7.08 13.34 7.98
N SER A 124 6.31 14.31 7.49
CA SER A 124 5.35 14.08 6.40
C SER A 124 6.04 13.66 5.09
N ILE A 125 7.19 14.27 4.77
CA ILE A 125 8.02 13.88 3.63
C ILE A 125 8.55 12.45 3.81
N GLY A 126 9.05 12.11 5.00
CA GLY A 126 9.51 10.76 5.29
C GLY A 126 8.42 9.71 5.10
N ILE A 127 7.21 9.98 5.59
CA ILE A 127 6.02 9.12 5.38
C ILE A 127 5.75 8.96 3.88
N ALA A 128 5.67 10.07 3.13
CA ALA A 128 5.38 10.04 1.70
C ALA A 128 6.42 9.23 0.91
N LEU A 129 7.70 9.41 1.22
CA LEU A 129 8.80 8.65 0.60
C LEU A 129 8.71 7.15 0.95
N GLY A 130 8.41 6.81 2.21
CA GLY A 130 8.29 5.41 2.65
C GLY A 130 7.21 4.67 1.89
N ILE A 131 6.04 5.29 1.71
CA ILE A 131 4.94 4.75 0.91
C ILE A 131 5.35 4.63 -0.55
N LEU A 132 5.91 5.70 -1.14
CA LEU A 132 6.26 5.75 -2.55
C LEU A 132 7.25 4.65 -2.93
N VAL A 133 8.32 4.50 -2.14
CA VAL A 133 9.36 3.49 -2.37
C VAL A 133 8.76 2.09 -2.28
N MET A 134 7.98 1.82 -1.24
CA MET A 134 7.45 0.47 -1.01
C MET A 134 6.36 0.09 -2.02
N ALA A 135 5.48 1.03 -2.39
CA ALA A 135 4.48 0.82 -3.43
C ALA A 135 5.15 0.60 -4.81
N SER A 136 6.20 1.35 -5.12
CA SER A 136 6.98 1.18 -6.36
C SER A 136 7.66 -0.18 -6.41
N LEU A 137 8.27 -0.59 -5.30
CA LEU A 137 8.90 -1.90 -5.16
C LEU A 137 7.89 -3.03 -5.33
N SER A 138 6.73 -2.94 -4.67
CA SER A 138 5.61 -3.89 -4.81
C SER A 138 5.16 -4.04 -6.27
N ARG A 139 5.06 -2.93 -7.01
CA ARG A 139 4.70 -2.91 -8.42
C ARG A 139 5.73 -3.63 -9.29
N VAL A 140 7.02 -3.36 -9.09
CA VAL A 140 8.11 -4.01 -9.83
C VAL A 140 8.12 -5.52 -9.59
N PHE A 141 7.97 -5.96 -8.33
CA PHE A 141 7.86 -7.38 -8.01
C PHE A 141 6.67 -8.05 -8.72
N ASN A 142 5.52 -7.38 -8.79
CA ASN A 142 4.35 -7.92 -9.47
C ASN A 142 4.57 -8.07 -10.99
N LEU A 143 5.17 -7.07 -11.63
CA LEU A 143 5.51 -7.13 -13.06
C LEU A 143 6.54 -8.21 -13.37
N TYR A 144 7.51 -8.42 -12.48
CA TYR A 144 8.50 -9.49 -12.62
C TYR A 144 7.84 -10.87 -12.57
N GLN A 145 6.93 -11.10 -11.61
CA GLN A 145 6.19 -12.36 -11.50
C GLN A 145 5.27 -12.60 -12.71
N LEU A 146 4.61 -11.54 -13.21
CA LEU A 146 3.79 -11.60 -14.41
C LEU A 146 4.64 -11.95 -15.66
N LYS A 147 5.79 -11.30 -15.82
CA LYS A 147 6.72 -11.58 -16.93
C LYS A 147 7.25 -13.01 -16.86
N LYS A 148 7.61 -13.49 -15.66
CA LYS A 148 8.03 -14.88 -15.45
C LYS A 148 6.92 -15.87 -15.84
N ALA A 149 5.68 -15.61 -15.45
CA ALA A 149 4.53 -16.43 -15.81
C ALA A 149 4.23 -16.44 -17.32
N ILE A 150 4.41 -15.31 -18.01
CA ILE A 150 4.26 -15.20 -19.47
C ILE A 150 5.42 -15.92 -20.20
N THR A 151 6.66 -15.79 -19.71
CA THR A 151 7.85 -16.45 -20.29
C THR A 151 7.82 -17.98 -20.12
N THR A 152 7.08 -18.52 -19.14
CA THR A 152 6.87 -19.98 -18.97
C THR A 152 6.06 -20.64 -20.12
N ASN A 153 5.70 -19.91 -21.19
CA ASN A 153 5.35 -20.46 -22.51
C ASN A 153 4.18 -21.46 -22.54
N ASP A 154 3.08 -21.16 -21.85
CA ASP A 154 1.80 -21.84 -22.09
C ASP A 154 1.10 -21.22 -23.32
N LYS A 155 1.62 -21.52 -24.52
CA LYS A 155 0.94 -21.14 -25.79
C LYS A 155 -0.53 -21.58 -25.81
N LEU A 156 -0.83 -22.71 -25.15
CA LEU A 156 -2.17 -23.26 -24.98
C LEU A 156 -3.08 -22.37 -24.11
N LYS A 157 -2.57 -21.76 -23.03
CA LYS A 157 -3.37 -20.81 -22.23
C LYS A 157 -3.68 -19.53 -22.99
N TYR A 158 -2.73 -19.04 -23.80
CA TYR A 158 -2.97 -17.85 -24.63
C TYR A 158 -4.08 -18.11 -25.65
N VAL A 159 -4.01 -19.24 -26.37
CA VAL A 159 -5.06 -19.64 -27.32
C VAL A 159 -6.41 -19.82 -26.64
N ALA A 160 -6.43 -20.45 -25.46
CA ALA A 160 -7.66 -20.58 -24.68
C ALA A 160 -8.24 -19.23 -24.27
N TRP A 161 -7.39 -18.29 -23.82
CA TRP A 161 -7.79 -16.94 -23.40
C TRP A 161 -8.34 -16.10 -24.57
N VAL A 162 -7.70 -16.14 -25.74
CA VAL A 162 -8.19 -15.41 -26.92
C VAL A 162 -9.50 -16.01 -27.45
N ASN A 163 -9.65 -17.33 -27.40
CA ASN A 163 -10.87 -18.01 -27.87
C ASN A 163 -12.03 -17.97 -26.86
N LEU A 164 -11.76 -17.71 -25.58
CA LEU A 164 -12.78 -17.57 -24.52
C LEU A 164 -13.85 -16.52 -24.84
N GLY A 165 -13.50 -15.46 -25.58
CA GLY A 165 -14.43 -14.41 -26.02
C GLY A 165 -15.09 -14.65 -27.38
N LYS A 166 -14.66 -15.68 -28.15
CA LYS A 166 -15.09 -15.88 -29.55
C LYS A 166 -16.27 -16.84 -29.71
N ASN A 167 -16.96 -17.23 -28.64
CA ASN A 167 -18.11 -18.13 -28.70
C ASN A 167 -19.30 -17.60 -29.53
N ARG A 168 -19.31 -16.32 -29.91
CA ARG A 168 -20.33 -15.70 -30.77
C ARG A 168 -19.97 -15.68 -32.26
N THR A 169 -18.74 -15.99 -32.64
CA THR A 169 -18.29 -16.05 -34.04
C THR A 169 -17.73 -17.43 -34.35
N SER A 170 -17.99 -17.97 -35.55
CA SER A 170 -17.46 -19.29 -35.97
C SER A 170 -15.93 -19.31 -36.17
N SER A 171 -15.22 -18.27 -35.74
CA SER A 171 -13.79 -18.07 -35.95
C SER A 171 -13.00 -18.35 -34.68
N ARG A 172 -12.33 -19.50 -34.61
CA ARG A 172 -11.31 -19.79 -33.58
C ARG A 172 -9.92 -19.43 -34.10
N TYR A 173 -9.13 -18.78 -33.25
CA TYR A 173 -7.70 -18.65 -33.50
C TYR A 173 -7.01 -19.98 -33.15
N ASP A 174 -6.37 -20.59 -34.13
CA ASP A 174 -5.54 -21.78 -33.97
C ASP A 174 -4.11 -21.41 -34.40
N ILE A 175 -3.13 -21.80 -33.60
CA ILE A 175 -1.70 -21.50 -33.82
C ILE A 175 -1.01 -22.59 -34.65
N ASN A 176 -1.73 -23.62 -35.10
CA ASN A 176 -1.15 -24.71 -35.90
C ASN A 176 -0.90 -24.27 -37.36
N PRO A 177 0.37 -24.11 -37.80
CA PRO A 177 0.68 -23.64 -39.15
C PRO A 177 0.42 -24.70 -40.24
N TYR A 178 0.20 -25.97 -39.89
CA TYR A 178 0.04 -27.07 -40.85
C TYR A 178 -1.42 -27.36 -41.27
N ARG A 179 -2.42 -26.71 -40.65
CA ARG A 179 -3.84 -27.01 -40.91
C ARG A 179 -4.42 -26.29 -42.13
N LYS A 180 -3.77 -25.24 -42.64
CA LYS A 180 -4.27 -24.45 -43.79
C LYS A 180 -4.20 -25.17 -45.14
N ILE A 181 -3.52 -26.31 -45.23
CA ILE A 181 -3.27 -27.02 -46.49
C ILE A 181 -4.44 -27.95 -46.85
N ASP A 182 -5.26 -28.37 -45.87
CA ASP A 182 -6.29 -29.40 -46.08
C ASP A 182 -7.66 -28.83 -46.55
N ASP A 183 -7.88 -27.52 -46.44
CA ASP A 183 -9.15 -26.89 -46.87
C ASP A 183 -9.15 -26.46 -48.34
N SER A 184 -8.00 -26.51 -49.03
CA SER A 184 -7.89 -26.26 -50.48
C SER A 184 -8.08 -27.50 -51.35
N SER A 185 -8.20 -28.70 -50.76
CA SER A 185 -8.38 -29.98 -51.49
C SER A 185 -9.84 -30.46 -51.57
N LYS A 186 -10.80 -29.72 -51.00
CA LYS A 186 -12.23 -30.08 -50.96
C LYS A 186 -13.14 -29.16 -51.79
N LYS A 187 -12.59 -28.54 -52.84
CA LYS A 187 -13.37 -27.84 -53.87
C LYS A 187 -13.05 -28.43 -55.25
N GLU A 188 -13.48 -29.67 -55.45
CA GLU A 188 -13.81 -30.21 -56.77
C GLU A 188 -15.30 -30.54 -56.79
#